data_AF-H1YZC7-F1
#
_entry.id   AF-H1YZC7-F1
#
_cell.length_a   1.000
_cell.length_b   1.000
_cell.length_c   1.000
_cell.angle_alpha   90.00
_cell.angle_beta   90.00
_cell.angle_gamma   90.00
#
_symmetry.space_group_name_H-M   'P 1'
#
loop_
_entity.id
_entity.type
_entity.pdbx_description
1 polymer ?
#
loop_
_entity_poly.entity_id
_entity_poly.type
_entity_poly.pdbx_seq_one_letter_code
_entity_poly.pdbx_strand_id
1 'polypeptide(L)'
;MTESNRIEYKQELTESLEKEVVAFLNTSEGGVIYLGIDKAGNVFGLSDADEIQLKVKDRLRNNIRPSCLGLFDVIHELRNGKDLVRIVLAGGSEKPYYLRKYGMTEKGCFIRIGSASDPMPARMIKELFAKRVRNSIGNIRSPRQDLSFEQLRIYYQEKGFNLGDKFASNLELLTKEGGFNGVTKTKEMV
;
A
#
# COMPACT_ATOMS: atom_id res chain seq x y z
N MET A 1 7.25 3.62 29.06
CA MET A 1 6.59 3.75 27.74
C MET A 1 6.05 2.38 27.39
N THR A 2 4.81 2.29 26.91
CA THR A 2 4.16 1.01 26.57
C THR A 2 3.94 0.93 25.06
N GLU A 3 3.94 -0.28 24.52
CA GLU A 3 3.55 -0.52 23.12
C GLU A 3 2.17 0.10 22.83
N SER A 4 1.99 0.55 21.60
CA SER A 4 0.74 1.19 21.17
C SER A 4 0.45 0.85 19.71
N ASN A 5 -0.66 1.36 19.18
CA ASN A 5 -0.94 1.29 17.75
C ASN A 5 0.07 2.02 16.88
N ARG A 6 0.98 2.82 17.46
CA ARG A 6 2.01 3.59 16.74
C ARG A 6 3.43 3.20 17.10
N ILE A 7 3.64 2.36 18.12
CA ILE A 7 4.96 2.03 18.65
C ILE A 7 5.06 0.52 18.87
N GLU A 8 6.16 -0.06 18.40
CA GLU A 8 6.54 -1.46 18.60
C GLU A 8 7.94 -1.55 19.22
N TYR A 9 8.13 -2.45 20.19
CA TYR A 9 9.43 -2.75 20.76
C TYR A 9 9.84 -4.19 20.42
N LYS A 10 11.06 -4.35 19.91
CA LYS A 10 11.69 -5.67 19.73
C LYS A 10 13.10 -5.62 20.31
N GLN A 11 13.45 -6.64 21.06
CA GLN A 11 14.80 -6.75 21.60
C GLN A 11 15.83 -6.97 20.48
N GLU A 12 15.46 -7.74 19.46
CA GLU A 12 16.34 -8.13 18.36
C GLU A 12 15.61 -8.15 17.00
N LEU A 13 16.38 -8.24 15.92
CA LEU A 13 15.85 -8.38 14.57
C LEU A 13 15.34 -9.82 14.35
N THR A 14 14.02 -9.99 14.28
CA THR A 14 13.38 -11.30 14.08
C THR A 14 12.74 -11.43 12.69
N GLU A 15 12.29 -12.64 12.32
CA GLU A 15 11.50 -12.89 11.10
C GLU A 15 10.12 -12.23 11.09
N SER A 16 9.63 -11.78 12.24
CA SER A 16 8.33 -11.11 12.36
C SER A 16 8.38 -9.62 12.01
N LEU A 17 9.57 -9.05 11.74
CA LEU A 17 9.70 -7.63 11.42
C LEU A 17 8.81 -7.21 10.24
N GLU A 18 8.84 -7.94 9.12
CA GLU A 18 8.07 -7.55 7.94
C GLU A 18 6.55 -7.62 8.20
N LYS A 19 6.11 -8.51 9.09
CA LYS A 19 4.71 -8.56 9.52
C LYS A 19 4.31 -7.25 10.20
N GLU A 20 5.12 -6.78 11.16
CA GLU A 20 4.87 -5.51 11.85
C GLU A 20 4.91 -4.32 10.89
N VAL A 21 5.89 -4.31 9.99
CA VAL A 21 6.01 -3.26 8.96
C VAL A 21 4.80 -3.24 8.04
N VAL A 22 4.35 -4.38 7.54
CA VAL A 22 3.13 -4.48 6.72
C VAL A 22 1.92 -3.95 7.49
N ALA A 23 1.80 -4.28 8.78
CA ALA A 23 0.70 -3.79 9.61
C ALA A 23 0.69 -2.26 9.72
N PHE A 24 1.86 -1.63 9.90
CA PHE A 24 2.00 -0.17 9.92
C PHE A 24 1.75 0.49 8.56
N LEU A 25 2.28 -0.07 7.47
CA LEU A 25 2.04 0.46 6.12
C LEU A 25 0.54 0.47 5.78
N ASN A 26 -0.22 -0.45 6.36
CA ASN A 26 -1.66 -0.54 6.16
C ASN A 26 -2.49 0.39 7.08
N THR A 27 -1.90 1.07 8.07
CA THR A 27 -2.60 2.11 8.84
C THR A 27 -2.60 3.46 8.11
N SER A 28 -3.46 4.39 8.51
CA SER A 28 -3.51 5.74 7.92
C SER A 28 -2.23 6.54 8.17
N GLU A 29 -1.62 6.36 9.33
CA GLU A 29 -0.55 7.25 9.82
C GLU A 29 0.83 6.58 9.92
N GLY A 30 0.92 5.25 9.77
CA GLY A 30 2.17 4.50 9.98
C GLY A 30 2.49 4.29 11.47
N GLY A 31 3.78 4.30 11.82
CA GLY A 31 4.26 4.11 13.19
C GLY A 31 5.78 3.95 13.29
N VAL A 32 6.25 3.46 14.43
CA VAL A 32 7.69 3.33 14.73
C VAL A 32 7.98 1.98 15.37
N ILE A 33 9.05 1.32 14.91
CA ILE A 33 9.60 0.10 15.51
C ILE A 33 10.96 0.43 16.10
N TYR A 34 11.19 0.05 17.34
CA TYR A 34 12.50 0.12 17.99
C TYR A 34 13.09 -1.28 18.14
N LEU A 35 14.30 -1.47 17.62
CA LEU A 35 15.12 -2.66 17.84
C LEU A 35 16.15 -2.39 18.94
N GLY A 36 16.36 -3.36 19.83
CA GLY A 36 17.24 -3.25 21.00
C GLY A 36 16.50 -2.89 22.30
N ILE A 37 15.16 -2.90 22.30
CA ILE A 37 14.31 -2.61 23.46
C ILE A 37 13.32 -3.77 23.65
N ASP A 38 13.21 -4.31 24.85
CA ASP A 38 12.22 -5.36 25.14
C ASP A 38 10.78 -4.79 25.29
N LYS A 39 9.81 -5.67 25.48
CA LYS A 39 8.40 -5.30 25.67
C LYS A 39 8.13 -4.51 26.97
N ALA A 40 9.01 -4.63 27.96
CA ALA A 40 8.94 -3.89 29.21
C ALA A 40 9.58 -2.49 29.10
N GLY A 41 10.23 -2.18 27.96
CA GLY A 41 10.92 -0.92 27.71
C GLY A 41 12.38 -0.91 28.18
N ASN A 42 12.93 -2.06 28.58
CA ASN A 42 14.33 -2.18 28.97
C ASN A 42 15.23 -2.12 27.73
N VAL A 43 16.28 -1.31 27.82
CA VAL A 43 17.23 -1.09 26.73
C VAL A 43 18.34 -2.15 26.83
N PHE A 44 18.37 -3.09 25.89
CA PHE A 44 19.40 -4.13 25.80
C PHE A 44 20.57 -3.71 24.93
N GLY A 45 20.29 -2.95 23.87
CA GLY A 45 21.26 -2.59 22.85
C GLY A 45 21.42 -3.68 21.79
N LEU A 46 22.00 -3.30 20.66
CA LEU A 46 22.33 -4.16 19.54
C LEU A 46 23.85 -4.30 19.45
N SER A 47 24.34 -5.49 19.09
CA SER A 47 25.80 -5.74 18.97
C SER A 47 26.41 -5.11 17.72
N ASP A 48 25.65 -5.03 16.63
CA ASP A 48 26.07 -4.41 15.37
C ASP A 48 24.86 -3.71 14.74
N ALA A 49 24.70 -2.42 15.03
CA ALA A 49 23.58 -1.65 14.54
C ALA A 49 23.67 -1.43 13.02
N ASP A 50 24.87 -1.21 12.47
CA ASP A 50 25.09 -0.95 11.04
C ASP A 50 24.66 -2.16 10.19
N GLU A 51 25.08 -3.36 10.58
CA GLU A 51 24.69 -4.59 9.89
C GLU A 51 23.18 -4.81 9.97
N ILE A 52 22.56 -4.54 11.13
CA ILE A 52 21.12 -4.63 11.31
C ILE A 52 20.38 -3.63 10.42
N GLN A 53 20.86 -2.39 10.31
CA GLN A 53 20.23 -1.39 9.43
C GLN A 53 20.24 -1.85 7.97
N LEU A 54 21.35 -2.42 7.49
CA LEU A 54 21.45 -2.96 6.14
C LEU A 54 20.49 -4.14 5.93
N LYS A 55 20.46 -5.09 6.87
CA LYS A 55 19.53 -6.24 6.83
C LYS A 55 18.07 -5.81 6.81
N VAL A 56 17.70 -4.82 7.63
CA VAL A 56 16.34 -4.25 7.65
C VAL A 56 16.00 -3.68 6.28
N LYS A 57 16.84 -2.78 5.73
CA LYS A 57 16.60 -2.14 4.43
C LYS A 57 16.40 -3.18 3.32
N ASP A 58 17.24 -4.20 3.26
CA ASP A 58 17.14 -5.26 2.25
C ASP A 58 15.85 -6.07 2.39
N ARG A 59 15.54 -6.52 3.61
CA ARG A 59 14.33 -7.31 3.90
C ARG A 59 13.06 -6.56 3.52
N LEU A 60 12.92 -5.29 3.91
CA LEU A 60 11.72 -4.51 3.60
C LEU A 60 11.54 -4.31 2.09
N ARG A 61 12.64 -4.04 1.37
CA ARG A 61 12.63 -3.86 -0.10
C ARG A 61 12.22 -5.13 -0.84
N ASN A 62 12.71 -6.29 -0.39
CA ASN A 62 12.59 -7.54 -1.12
C ASN A 62 11.33 -8.35 -0.76
N ASN A 63 10.86 -8.22 0.49
CA ASN A 63 9.80 -9.06 1.05
C ASN A 63 8.43 -8.39 1.10
N ILE A 64 8.30 -7.09 0.81
CA ILE A 64 7.04 -6.37 0.88
C ILE A 64 6.57 -5.93 -0.52
N ARG A 65 5.26 -6.07 -0.75
CA ARG A 65 4.57 -5.60 -1.95
C ARG A 65 3.27 -4.87 -1.57
N PRO A 66 2.87 -3.79 -2.25
CA PRO A 66 3.64 -2.98 -3.21
C PRO A 66 4.97 -2.47 -2.64
N SER A 67 5.79 -1.83 -3.48
CA SER A 67 7.06 -1.28 -3.02
C SER A 67 6.82 -0.32 -1.84
N CYS A 68 7.54 -0.50 -0.75
CA CYS A 68 7.50 0.39 0.41
C CYS A 68 8.64 1.44 0.38
N LEU A 69 9.34 1.57 -0.74
CA LEU A 69 10.43 2.54 -0.90
C LEU A 69 9.91 3.97 -0.64
N GLY A 70 10.62 4.72 0.19
CA GLY A 70 10.23 6.08 0.59
C GLY A 70 9.16 6.15 1.68
N LEU A 71 8.63 5.02 2.14
CA LEU A 71 7.67 4.96 3.25
C LEU A 71 8.32 4.58 4.59
N PHE A 72 9.64 4.40 4.61
CA PHE A 72 10.35 4.10 5.83
C PHE A 72 11.71 4.78 5.89
N ASP A 73 12.16 5.02 7.11
CA ASP A 73 13.52 5.44 7.41
C ASP A 73 14.10 4.55 8.51
N VAL A 74 15.40 4.26 8.45
CA VAL A 74 16.09 3.38 9.39
C VAL A 74 17.24 4.15 10.01
N ILE A 75 17.07 4.50 11.28
CA ILE A 75 17.92 5.46 12.00
C ILE A 75 18.65 4.71 13.11
N HIS A 76 19.96 4.91 13.20
CA HIS A 76 20.76 4.46 14.34
C HIS A 76 20.63 5.47 15.47
N GLU A 77 20.34 5.00 16.67
CA GLU A 77 20.18 5.84 17.85
C GLU A 77 21.01 5.27 19.01
N LEU A 78 21.61 6.17 19.80
CA LEU A 78 22.28 5.81 21.04
C LEU A 78 21.36 6.14 22.22
N ARG A 79 21.08 5.16 23.09
CA ARG A 79 20.32 5.38 24.33
C ARG A 79 21.02 4.69 25.48
N ASN A 80 21.37 5.46 26.51
CA ASN A 80 22.11 4.97 27.69
C ASN A 80 23.41 4.24 27.32
N GLY A 81 24.14 4.75 26.32
CA GLY A 81 25.38 4.13 25.85
C GLY A 81 25.21 2.83 25.05
N LYS A 82 23.96 2.49 24.68
CA LYS A 82 23.63 1.29 23.92
C LYS A 82 23.07 1.64 22.55
N ASP A 83 23.52 0.92 21.54
CA ASP A 83 23.08 1.11 20.16
C ASP A 83 21.69 0.53 19.91
N LEU A 84 20.85 1.30 19.24
CA LEU A 84 19.49 0.94 18.86
C LEU A 84 19.24 1.24 17.39
N VAL A 85 18.27 0.55 16.80
CA VAL A 85 17.78 0.89 15.46
C VAL A 85 16.32 1.29 15.56
N ARG A 86 16.01 2.52 15.18
CA ARG A 86 14.65 3.04 15.07
C ARG A 86 14.21 3.02 13.60
N ILE A 87 13.11 2.33 13.33
CA ILE A 87 12.48 2.25 12.01
C ILE A 87 11.22 3.10 12.04
N VAL A 88 11.21 4.19 11.30
CA VAL A 88 10.04 5.08 11.16
C VAL A 88 9.29 4.68 9.91
N LEU A 89 7.97 4.54 10.00
CA LEU A 89 7.09 4.08 8.93
C LEU A 89 5.97 5.08 8.70
N ALA A 90 5.72 5.43 7.45
CA ALA A 90 4.54 6.16 7.02
C ALA A 90 3.43 5.20 6.57
N GLY A 91 2.17 5.59 6.77
CA GLY A 91 1.04 4.88 6.19
C GLY A 91 1.10 4.95 4.66
N GLY A 92 1.01 3.80 3.99
CA GLY A 92 1.12 3.74 2.54
C GLY A 92 -0.21 4.05 1.83
N SER A 93 -0.14 4.64 0.65
CA SER A 93 -1.34 4.95 -0.16
C SER A 93 -1.81 3.76 -1.01
N GLU A 94 -0.92 2.82 -1.33
CA GLU A 94 -1.20 1.69 -2.23
C GLU A 94 -1.72 0.43 -1.52
N LYS A 95 -2.61 0.61 -0.55
CA LYS A 95 -3.12 -0.50 0.26
C LYS A 95 -3.91 -1.52 -0.58
N PRO A 96 -3.90 -2.81 -0.21
CA PRO A 96 -3.15 -3.37 0.92
C PRO A 96 -1.69 -3.64 0.56
N TYR A 97 -0.80 -3.36 1.51
CA TYR A 97 0.56 -3.90 1.54
C TYR A 97 0.51 -5.31 2.12
N TYR A 98 1.41 -6.17 1.65
CA TYR A 98 1.45 -7.58 2.00
C TYR A 98 2.86 -8.16 1.89
N LEU A 99 3.08 -9.27 2.59
CA LEU A 99 4.29 -10.08 2.46
C LEU A 99 4.32 -10.80 1.11
N ARG A 100 5.36 -10.54 0.32
CA ARG A 100 5.56 -11.07 -1.03
C ARG A 100 5.39 -12.59 -1.09
N LYS A 101 5.91 -13.31 -0.10
CA LYS A 101 5.87 -14.78 -0.03
C LYS A 101 4.47 -15.38 0.07
N TYR A 102 3.50 -14.64 0.63
CA TYR A 102 2.13 -15.11 0.81
C TYR A 102 1.12 -14.47 -0.14
N GLY A 103 1.56 -13.48 -0.93
CA GLY A 103 0.69 -12.70 -1.78
C GLY A 103 -0.35 -11.89 -1.01
N MET A 104 -1.34 -11.36 -1.73
CA MET A 104 -2.43 -10.57 -1.17
C MET A 104 -3.51 -11.48 -0.57
N THR A 105 -3.13 -12.19 0.50
CA THR A 105 -3.98 -13.13 1.25
C THR A 105 -4.03 -12.76 2.72
N GLU A 106 -4.90 -13.39 3.52
CA GLU A 106 -4.95 -13.17 4.97
C GLU A 106 -3.63 -13.52 5.68
N LYS A 107 -2.84 -14.45 5.11
CA LYS A 107 -1.49 -14.79 5.61
C LYS A 107 -0.44 -13.73 5.26
N GLY A 108 -0.71 -12.90 4.25
CA GLY A 108 0.21 -11.89 3.76
C GLY A 108 -0.13 -10.46 4.17
N CYS A 109 -1.40 -10.15 4.40
CA CYS A 109 -1.89 -8.82 4.73
C CYS A 109 -2.15 -8.70 6.23
N PHE A 110 -1.55 -7.70 6.86
CA PHE A 110 -1.70 -7.44 8.30
C PHE A 110 -2.15 -6.01 8.53
N ILE A 111 -2.91 -5.79 9.59
CA ILE A 111 -3.36 -4.47 10.05
C ILE A 111 -3.14 -4.33 11.55
N ARG A 112 -2.88 -3.10 12.02
CA ARG A 112 -2.80 -2.80 13.45
C ARG A 112 -4.19 -2.65 14.07
N ILE A 113 -4.43 -3.39 15.15
CA ILE A 113 -5.60 -3.23 16.02
C ILE A 113 -5.07 -3.09 17.45
N GLY A 114 -5.13 -1.86 18.00
CA GLY A 114 -4.40 -1.55 19.24
C GLY A 114 -2.90 -1.77 19.03
N SER A 115 -2.21 -2.41 19.98
CA SER A 115 -0.80 -2.78 19.85
C SER A 115 -0.55 -4.05 19.03
N ALA A 116 -1.57 -4.80 18.65
CA ALA A 116 -1.43 -6.06 17.93
C ALA A 116 -1.41 -5.88 16.41
N SER A 117 -0.69 -6.78 15.74
CA SER A 117 -0.67 -6.93 14.28
C SER A 117 -1.45 -8.18 13.88
N ASP A 118 -2.67 -7.98 13.41
CA ASP A 118 -3.62 -9.04 13.09
C ASP A 118 -3.75 -9.28 11.57
N PRO A 119 -4.00 -10.54 11.15
CA PRO A 119 -4.36 -10.85 9.77
C PRO A 119 -5.57 -10.04 9.31
N MET A 120 -5.49 -9.44 8.12
CA MET A 120 -6.66 -8.79 7.53
C MET A 120 -7.67 -9.83 7.05
N PRO A 121 -8.97 -9.68 7.37
CA PRO A 121 -10.02 -10.50 6.76
C PRO A 121 -10.08 -10.31 5.24
N ALA A 122 -10.38 -11.37 4.49
CA ALA A 122 -10.44 -11.37 3.02
C ALA A 122 -11.35 -10.27 2.44
N ARG A 123 -12.45 -9.94 3.13
CA ARG A 123 -13.34 -8.83 2.75
C ARG A 123 -12.61 -7.48 2.76
N MET A 124 -11.86 -7.19 3.82
CA MET A 124 -11.11 -5.95 3.98
C MET A 124 -10.00 -5.83 2.91
N ILE A 125 -9.30 -6.93 2.63
CA ILE A 125 -8.28 -6.99 1.58
C ILE A 125 -8.87 -6.57 0.22
N LYS A 126 -10.02 -7.16 -0.16
CA LYS A 126 -10.73 -6.81 -1.41
C LYS A 126 -11.16 -5.35 -1.45
N GLU A 127 -11.67 -4.82 -0.34
CA GLU A 127 -12.09 -3.42 -0.25
C GLU A 127 -10.93 -2.43 -0.42
N LEU A 128 -9.80 -2.69 0.22
CA LEU A 128 -8.59 -1.87 0.09
C LEU A 128 -8.05 -1.93 -1.34
N PHE A 129 -7.98 -3.12 -1.93
CA PHE A 129 -7.52 -3.28 -3.31
C PHE A 129 -8.42 -2.53 -4.30
N ALA A 130 -9.74 -2.62 -4.14
CA ALA A 130 -10.69 -1.88 -4.96
C ALA A 130 -10.59 -0.35 -4.78
N LYS A 131 -10.19 0.14 -3.60
CA LYS A 131 -9.90 1.57 -3.37
C LYS A 131 -8.61 2.00 -4.06
N ARG A 132 -7.57 1.18 -4.05
CA ARG A 132 -6.32 1.43 -4.80
C ARG A 132 -6.59 1.53 -6.30
N VAL A 133 -7.37 0.59 -6.86
CA VAL A 133 -7.76 0.59 -8.28
C VAL A 133 -8.72 1.74 -8.60
N ARG A 134 -9.43 2.32 -7.63
CA ARG A 134 -10.24 3.53 -7.87
C ARG A 134 -9.41 4.76 -8.25
N ASN A 135 -8.10 4.78 -7.99
CA ASN A 135 -7.19 5.77 -8.57
C ASN A 135 -6.70 5.39 -9.99
N SER A 136 -7.29 4.37 -10.62
CA SER A 136 -7.01 4.01 -12.00
C SER A 136 -7.61 5.02 -12.98
N ILE A 137 -6.99 5.10 -14.15
CA ILE A 137 -7.29 6.00 -15.27
C ILE A 137 -8.81 6.12 -15.55
N GLY A 138 -9.59 5.04 -15.38
CA GLY A 138 -11.05 5.01 -15.60
C GLY A 138 -11.90 5.81 -14.62
N ASN A 139 -11.32 6.31 -13.52
CA ASN A 139 -12.01 7.20 -12.58
C ASN A 139 -11.44 8.63 -12.57
N ILE A 140 -10.34 8.88 -13.27
CA ILE A 140 -9.76 10.21 -13.42
C ILE A 140 -10.49 10.88 -14.58
N ARG A 141 -11.03 12.08 -14.36
CA ARG A 141 -11.64 12.86 -15.43
C ARG A 141 -10.59 13.21 -16.50
N SER A 142 -10.88 12.89 -17.76
CA SER A 142 -10.01 13.25 -18.88
C SER A 142 -9.94 14.78 -19.03
N PRO A 143 -8.75 15.36 -19.27
CA PRO A 143 -8.63 16.78 -19.60
C PRO A 143 -9.40 17.16 -20.88
N ARG A 144 -9.52 16.23 -21.84
CA ARG A 144 -10.34 16.40 -23.05
C ARG A 144 -11.73 15.81 -22.79
N GLN A 145 -12.75 16.63 -22.98
CA GLN A 145 -14.15 16.27 -22.82
C GLN A 145 -14.94 16.39 -24.14
N ASP A 146 -14.31 16.96 -25.16
CA ASP A 146 -14.76 17.16 -26.54
C ASP A 146 -14.51 15.91 -27.42
N LEU A 147 -14.71 14.73 -26.86
CA LEU A 147 -14.42 13.44 -27.51
C LEU A 147 -15.68 12.88 -28.20
N SER A 148 -15.60 12.54 -29.49
CA SER A 148 -16.74 12.07 -30.30
C SER A 148 -16.86 10.55 -30.44
N PHE A 149 -15.71 9.85 -30.46
CA PHE A 149 -15.59 8.39 -30.67
C PHE A 149 -16.20 7.89 -32.00
N GLU A 150 -16.09 8.67 -33.08
CA GLU A 150 -16.71 8.33 -34.38
C GLU A 150 -16.30 6.95 -34.93
N GLN A 151 -15.01 6.60 -34.90
CA GLN A 151 -14.53 5.30 -35.38
C GLN A 151 -15.11 4.13 -34.57
N LEU A 152 -15.13 4.27 -33.25
CA LEU A 152 -15.74 3.31 -32.36
C LEU A 152 -17.26 3.18 -32.62
N ARG A 153 -17.95 4.28 -32.90
CA ARG A 153 -19.38 4.26 -33.24
C ARG A 153 -19.64 3.48 -34.53
N ILE A 154 -18.86 3.77 -35.58
CA ILE A 154 -18.94 3.07 -36.86
C ILE A 154 -18.74 1.56 -36.66
N TYR A 155 -17.71 1.16 -35.93
CA TYR A 155 -17.41 -0.25 -35.65
C TYR A 155 -18.61 -0.99 -35.01
N TYR A 156 -19.22 -0.40 -33.98
CA TYR A 156 -20.36 -1.05 -33.31
C TYR A 156 -21.62 -1.06 -34.20
N GLN A 157 -21.87 -0.01 -34.99
CA GLN A 157 -22.98 0.02 -35.93
C GLN A 157 -22.82 -1.02 -37.05
N GLU A 158 -21.62 -1.20 -37.60
CA GLU A 158 -21.33 -2.25 -38.59
C GLU A 158 -21.55 -3.66 -38.02
N LYS A 159 -21.37 -3.84 -36.71
CA LYS A 159 -21.67 -5.09 -36.01
C LYS A 159 -23.16 -5.26 -35.66
N GLY A 160 -24.02 -4.33 -36.07
CA GLY A 160 -25.46 -4.39 -35.88
C GLY A 160 -25.94 -3.88 -34.51
N PHE A 161 -25.10 -3.17 -33.76
CA PHE A 161 -25.50 -2.57 -32.49
C PHE A 161 -26.13 -1.19 -32.71
N ASN A 162 -27.32 -0.97 -32.13
CA ASN A 162 -27.94 0.35 -32.07
C ASN A 162 -27.30 1.19 -30.96
N LEU A 163 -26.64 2.28 -31.33
CA LEU A 163 -26.02 3.21 -30.39
C LEU A 163 -27.00 4.31 -30.01
N GLY A 164 -27.33 4.41 -28.72
CA GLY A 164 -28.15 5.49 -28.16
C GLY A 164 -27.36 6.35 -27.18
N ASP A 165 -28.04 7.28 -26.49
CA ASP A 165 -27.42 8.26 -25.59
C ASP A 165 -26.61 7.65 -24.43
N LYS A 166 -26.85 6.37 -24.12
CA LYS A 166 -26.12 5.61 -23.10
C LYS A 166 -24.83 4.95 -23.62
N PHE A 167 -24.45 5.15 -24.88
CA PHE A 167 -23.27 4.54 -25.50
C PHE A 167 -22.00 4.70 -24.65
N ALA A 168 -21.68 5.94 -24.24
CA ALA A 168 -20.49 6.22 -23.45
C ALA A 168 -20.54 5.59 -22.05
N SER A 169 -21.72 5.56 -21.42
CA SER A 169 -21.92 4.94 -20.11
C SER A 169 -21.80 3.41 -20.18
N ASN A 170 -22.36 2.79 -21.22
CA ASN A 170 -22.36 1.34 -21.40
C ASN A 170 -20.95 0.79 -21.65
N LEU A 171 -20.07 1.60 -22.26
CA LEU A 171 -18.68 1.26 -22.49
C LEU A 171 -17.74 1.72 -21.37
N GLU A 172 -18.29 2.14 -20.23
CA GLU A 172 -17.56 2.63 -19.06
C GLU A 172 -16.56 3.74 -19.40
N LEU A 173 -16.92 4.62 -20.35
CA LEU A 173 -16.10 5.75 -20.78
C LEU A 173 -16.27 6.98 -19.89
N LEU A 174 -17.23 6.96 -18.97
CA LEU A 174 -17.57 8.06 -18.08
C LEU A 174 -17.08 7.80 -16.65
N THR A 175 -16.69 8.87 -15.97
CA THR A 175 -16.49 8.92 -14.53
C THR A 175 -17.84 8.91 -13.80
N LYS A 176 -17.84 8.69 -12.49
CA LYS A 176 -19.07 8.74 -11.67
C LYS A 176 -19.76 10.10 -11.67
N GLU A 177 -19.01 11.16 -12.00
CA GLU A 177 -19.50 12.54 -12.10
C GLU A 177 -20.02 12.87 -13.52
N GLY A 178 -20.03 11.90 -14.43
CA GLY A 178 -20.60 12.03 -15.78
C GLY A 178 -19.66 12.56 -16.86
N GLY A 179 -18.45 13.01 -16.51
CA GLY A 179 -17.44 13.42 -17.51
C GLY A 179 -16.64 12.23 -18.05
N PHE A 180 -16.10 12.32 -19.26
CA PHE A 180 -15.24 11.28 -19.82
C PHE A 180 -14.04 10.98 -18.93
N ASN A 181 -13.74 9.70 -18.73
CA ASN A 181 -12.62 9.25 -17.91
C ASN A 181 -11.32 9.13 -18.72
N GLY A 182 -10.18 8.92 -18.06
CA GLY A 182 -8.89 8.89 -18.73
C GLY A 182 -8.69 7.72 -19.71
N VAL A 183 -9.56 6.69 -19.70
CA VAL A 183 -9.48 5.53 -20.61
C VAL A 183 -9.91 5.93 -22.01
N THR A 184 -10.64 7.04 -22.14
CA THR A 184 -11.10 7.52 -23.45
C THR A 184 -9.98 7.96 -24.37
N LYS A 185 -8.85 8.45 -23.84
CA LYS A 185 -7.70 8.90 -24.64
C LYS A 185 -7.12 7.79 -25.52
N THR A 186 -7.13 6.54 -25.08
CA THR A 186 -6.62 5.41 -25.87
C THR A 186 -7.63 4.86 -26.87
N LYS A 187 -8.93 5.12 -26.66
CA LYS A 187 -10.02 4.65 -27.52
C LYS A 187 -10.50 5.69 -28.55
N GLU A 188 -10.03 6.93 -28.46
CA GLU A 188 -10.27 7.96 -29.48
C GLU A 188 -9.39 7.77 -30.73
N MET A 189 -8.21 7.14 -30.57
CA MET A 189 -7.21 7.00 -31.64
C MET A 189 -7.37 5.72 -32.48
N VAL A 190 -8.43 4.93 -32.27
CA VAL A 190 -8.71 3.66 -32.94
C VAL A 190 -10.08 3.73 -33.60
#